data_AF-K6U0C4-F1
#
_entry.id   AF-K6U0C4-F1
#
_cell.length_a   1.000
_cell.length_b   1.000
_cell.length_c   1.000
_cell.angle_alpha   90.00
_cell.angle_beta   90.00
_cell.angle_gamma   90.00
#
_symmetry.space_group_name_H-M   'P 1'
#
loop_
_entity.id
_entity.type
_entity.pdbx_description
1 polymer ?
#
loop_
_entity_poly.entity_id
_entity_poly.type
_entity_poly.pdbx_seq_one_letter_code
_entity_poly.pdbx_strand_id
1 'polypeptide(L)'
;MGIKSEFGAYFISPHFSGQLVPLMAEKGFNAQNKDVVGLMVKIADEANGSLNEDGSITKPLTSSDQKLLTEGYDKAVEILTEIGVDPSSIVATPIRGAHPGGTAAMGKVVDRSLETEIKGLFIADASVIAQAPGDPQY
;
A
#
# COMPACT_ATOMS: atom_id res chain seq x y z
N MET A 1 0.19 -19.45 -1.99
CA MET A 1 -0.88 -18.60 -2.52
C MET A 1 -1.61 -18.01 -1.33
N GLY A 2 -1.56 -16.69 -1.13
CA GLY A 2 -2.25 -16.03 -0.02
C GLY A 2 -3.72 -15.82 -0.35
N ILE A 3 -4.61 -16.04 0.61
CA ILE A 3 -6.04 -15.71 0.48
C ILE A 3 -6.18 -14.18 0.58
N LYS A 4 -6.95 -13.56 -0.32
CA LYS A 4 -7.34 -12.15 -0.25
C LYS A 4 -8.85 -12.00 -0.41
N SER A 5 -9.41 -10.95 0.18
CA SER A 5 -10.81 -10.54 0.00
C SER A 5 -10.83 -9.15 -0.61
N GLU A 6 -11.51 -9.01 -1.74
CA GLU A 6 -11.63 -7.75 -2.48
C GLU A 6 -12.91 -7.00 -2.08
N PHE A 7 -12.79 -5.69 -1.89
CA PHE A 7 -13.87 -4.80 -1.46
C PHE A 7 -14.01 -3.63 -2.45
N GLY A 8 -13.99 -3.95 -3.75
CA GLY A 8 -13.98 -2.96 -4.82
C GLY A 8 -12.61 -2.33 -4.99
N ALA A 9 -12.41 -1.12 -4.44
CA ALA A 9 -11.20 -0.32 -4.68
C ALA A 9 -10.04 -0.62 -3.69
N TYR A 10 -10.26 -1.49 -2.72
CA TYR A 10 -9.24 -1.98 -1.80
C TYR A 10 -9.41 -3.48 -1.55
N PHE A 11 -8.37 -4.10 -0.99
CA PHE A 11 -8.46 -5.49 -0.55
C PHE A 11 -7.84 -5.68 0.83
N ILE A 12 -8.24 -6.77 1.48
CA ILE A 12 -7.70 -7.22 2.75
C ILE A 12 -7.07 -8.61 2.57
N SER A 13 -5.88 -8.81 3.14
CA SER A 13 -5.21 -10.11 3.15
C SER A 13 -4.53 -10.40 4.50
N PRO A 14 -4.44 -11.66 4.94
CA PRO A 14 -3.64 -12.03 6.09
C PRO A 14 -2.19 -11.57 5.92
N HIS A 15 -1.65 -10.88 6.92
CA HIS A 15 -0.29 -10.37 6.88
C HIS A 15 0.25 -10.12 8.28
N PHE A 16 1.48 -10.52 8.54
CA PHE A 16 2.16 -10.25 9.80
C PHE A 16 3.26 -9.21 9.61
N SER A 17 3.33 -8.24 10.53
CA SER A 17 4.43 -7.27 10.60
C SER A 17 5.12 -7.37 11.95
N GLY A 18 6.45 -7.39 11.96
CA GLY A 18 7.25 -7.36 13.19
C GLY A 18 7.08 -6.09 14.03
N GLN A 19 6.42 -5.06 13.48
CA GLN A 19 6.09 -3.83 14.22
C GLN A 19 4.86 -3.96 15.12
N LEU A 20 4.02 -4.99 14.93
CA LEU A 20 2.78 -5.14 15.69
C LEU A 20 3.05 -5.34 17.18
N VAL A 21 3.97 -6.25 17.55
CA VAL A 21 4.30 -6.53 18.95
C VAL A 21 4.84 -5.30 19.70
N PRO A 22 5.81 -4.53 19.16
CA PRO A 22 6.23 -3.27 19.78
C PRO A 22 5.10 -2.26 19.97
N LEU A 23 4.24 -2.06 18.96
CA LEU A 23 3.11 -1.12 19.05
C LEU A 23 2.07 -1.57 20.08
N MET A 24 1.80 -2.87 20.17
CA MET A 24 0.93 -3.44 21.20
C MET A 24 1.51 -3.22 22.60
N ALA A 25 2.83 -3.39 22.77
CA ALA A 25 3.52 -3.14 24.03
C ALA A 25 3.47 -1.66 24.44
N GLU A 26 3.64 -0.73 23.51
CA GLU A 26 3.45 0.71 23.74
C GLU A 26 2.01 1.04 24.20
N LYS A 27 1.03 0.28 23.71
CA LYS A 27 -0.38 0.36 24.13
C LYS A 27 -0.68 -0.38 25.44
N GLY A 28 0.30 -1.05 26.05
CA GLY A 28 0.16 -1.77 27.32
C GLY A 28 -0.15 -3.27 27.20
N PHE A 29 -0.07 -3.85 26.01
CA PHE A 29 -0.33 -5.28 25.76
C PHE A 29 0.98 -6.04 25.56
N ASN A 30 1.24 -7.03 26.43
CA ASN A 30 2.42 -7.89 26.32
C ASN A 30 2.10 -9.15 25.49
N ALA A 31 2.15 -9.03 24.16
CA ALA A 31 1.90 -10.12 23.22
C ALA A 31 3.20 -10.69 22.64
N GLN A 32 3.21 -11.98 22.28
CA GLN A 32 4.27 -12.60 21.48
C GLN A 32 3.79 -12.78 20.02
N ASN A 33 4.71 -13.01 19.07
CA ASN A 33 4.34 -13.18 17.66
C ASN A 33 3.26 -14.26 17.42
N LYS A 34 3.24 -15.33 18.22
CA LYS A 34 2.26 -16.41 18.13
C LYS A 34 0.85 -16.01 18.62
N ASP A 35 0.75 -14.90 19.36
CA ASP A 35 -0.50 -14.39 19.92
C ASP A 35 -1.16 -13.36 19.00
N VAL A 36 -0.52 -13.03 17.87
CA VAL A 36 -0.92 -11.94 16.97
C VAL A 36 -1.47 -12.50 15.66
N VAL A 37 -2.67 -12.07 15.31
CA VAL A 37 -3.22 -12.15 13.95
C VAL A 37 -3.13 -10.77 13.32
N GLY A 38 -2.72 -10.70 12.06
CA GLY A 38 -2.56 -9.45 11.34
C GLY A 38 -3.26 -9.49 9.98
N LEU A 39 -3.78 -8.33 9.59
CA LEU A 39 -4.39 -8.07 8.30
C LEU A 39 -3.66 -6.89 7.65
N MET A 40 -3.55 -6.92 6.33
CA MET A 40 -3.10 -5.79 5.53
C MET A 40 -4.28 -5.24 4.75
N VAL A 41 -4.46 -3.92 4.81
CA VAL A 41 -5.30 -3.16 3.90
C VAL A 41 -4.39 -2.62 2.80
N LYS A 42 -4.74 -2.86 1.54
CA LYS A 42 -4.01 -2.31 0.39
C LYS A 42 -4.99 -1.69 -0.60
N ILE A 43 -4.57 -0.54 -1.14
CA ILE A 43 -5.30 0.25 -2.13
C ILE A 43 -4.44 0.42 -3.39
N ALA A 44 -5.09 0.75 -4.51
CA ALA A 44 -4.42 1.40 -5.63
C ALA A 44 -4.44 2.92 -5.36
N ASP A 45 -3.30 3.50 -5.01
CA ASP A 45 -3.23 4.92 -4.69
C ASP A 45 -3.17 5.80 -5.96
N GLU A 46 -3.57 7.05 -5.84
CA GLU A 46 -3.56 7.98 -6.97
C GLU A 46 -2.13 8.32 -7.42
N ALA A 47 -1.91 8.49 -8.73
CA ALA A 47 -0.61 8.81 -9.32
C ALA A 47 -0.26 10.31 -9.19
N ASN A 48 -0.09 10.81 -7.96
CA ASN A 48 0.12 12.22 -7.63
C ASN A 48 1.50 12.55 -7.02
N GLY A 49 2.45 11.62 -7.09
CA GLY A 49 3.79 11.83 -6.56
C GLY A 49 4.72 12.60 -7.52
N SER A 50 5.85 13.07 -6.99
CA SER A 50 6.92 13.71 -7.74
C SER A 50 8.31 13.31 -7.24
N LEU A 51 9.29 13.36 -8.16
CA LEU A 51 10.71 13.33 -7.88
C LEU A 51 11.26 14.74 -8.14
N ASN A 52 11.88 15.34 -7.14
CA ASN A 52 12.43 16.69 -7.21
C ASN A 52 13.88 16.65 -7.74
N GLU A 53 14.40 17.80 -8.17
CA GLU A 53 15.76 17.91 -8.74
C GLU A 53 16.88 17.48 -7.77
N ASP A 54 16.64 17.63 -6.46
CA ASP A 54 17.57 17.20 -5.40
C ASP A 54 17.49 15.69 -5.10
N GLY A 55 16.67 14.94 -5.84
CA GLY A 55 16.43 13.51 -5.66
C GLY A 55 15.42 13.18 -4.55
N SER A 56 14.83 14.17 -3.88
CA SER A 56 13.79 13.94 -2.90
C SER A 56 12.47 13.50 -3.56
N ILE A 57 11.74 12.63 -2.87
CA ILE A 57 10.46 12.08 -3.34
C ILE A 57 9.33 12.65 -2.50
N THR A 58 8.27 13.10 -3.15
CA THR A 58 7.05 13.56 -2.49
C THR A 58 5.87 12.73 -2.98
N LYS A 59 5.16 12.05 -2.08
CA LYS A 59 3.93 11.30 -2.37
C LYS A 59 2.90 11.52 -1.25
N PRO A 60 2.09 12.58 -1.34
CA PRO A 60 1.05 12.82 -0.36
C PRO A 60 -0.14 11.88 -0.63
N LEU A 61 -0.78 11.40 0.43
CA LEU A 61 -2.05 10.69 0.32
C LEU A 61 -3.15 11.66 -0.08
N THR A 62 -3.87 11.35 -1.15
CA THR A 62 -5.04 12.17 -1.53
C THR A 62 -6.21 11.92 -0.58
N SER A 63 -7.26 12.73 -0.70
CA SER A 63 -8.50 12.50 0.04
C SER A 63 -9.15 11.16 -0.33
N SER A 64 -9.01 10.72 -1.59
CA SER A 64 -9.48 9.42 -2.04
C SER A 64 -8.68 8.28 -1.40
N ASP A 65 -7.34 8.39 -1.40
CA ASP A 65 -6.46 7.40 -0.75
C ASP A 65 -6.79 7.25 0.73
N GLN A 66 -6.92 8.38 1.45
CA GLN A 66 -7.23 8.39 2.87
C GLN A 66 -8.60 7.76 3.17
N LYS A 67 -9.60 8.03 2.33
CA LYS A 67 -10.93 7.44 2.45
C LYS A 67 -10.87 5.92 2.31
N LEU A 68 -10.22 5.41 1.26
CA LEU A 68 -10.11 3.96 1.03
C LEU A 68 -9.33 3.24 2.14
N LEU A 69 -8.24 3.85 2.64
CA LEU A 69 -7.48 3.32 3.76
C LEU A 69 -8.32 3.29 5.06
N THR A 70 -9.15 4.32 5.28
CA THR A 70 -10.05 4.37 6.45
C THR A 70 -11.13 3.29 6.35
N GLU A 71 -11.79 3.16 5.20
CA GLU A 71 -12.81 2.12 4.98
C GLU A 71 -12.23 0.71 5.15
N GLY A 72 -11.04 0.46 4.61
CA GLY A 72 -10.37 -0.82 4.78
C GLY A 72 -9.90 -1.07 6.21
N TYR A 73 -9.46 -0.03 6.93
CA TYR A 73 -9.12 -0.13 8.35
C TYR A 73 -10.35 -0.52 9.18
N ASP A 74 -11.47 0.16 9.00
CA ASP A 74 -12.72 -0.13 9.72
C ASP A 74 -13.18 -1.58 9.46
N LYS A 75 -13.10 -2.02 8.19
CA LYS A 75 -13.41 -3.41 7.83
C LYS A 75 -12.43 -4.41 8.45
N ALA A 76 -11.14 -4.09 8.53
CA ALA A 76 -10.16 -4.95 9.18
C ALA A 76 -10.42 -5.05 10.70
N VAL A 77 -10.77 -3.94 11.36
CA VAL A 77 -11.16 -3.92 12.77
C VAL A 77 -12.41 -4.77 13.01
N GLU A 78 -13.42 -4.68 12.14
CA GLU A 78 -14.61 -5.53 12.19
C GLU A 78 -14.23 -7.01 12.12
N ILE A 79 -13.44 -7.41 11.12
CA ILE A 79 -13.00 -8.81 10.96
C ILE A 79 -12.22 -9.30 12.18
N LEU A 80 -11.25 -8.52 12.67
CA LEU A 80 -10.46 -8.87 13.86
C LEU A 80 -11.35 -9.05 15.09
N THR A 81 -12.32 -8.17 15.27
CA THR A 81 -13.27 -8.24 16.39
C THR A 81 -14.15 -9.50 16.29
N GLU A 82 -14.68 -9.80 15.11
CA GLU A 82 -15.54 -10.98 14.87
C GLU A 82 -14.79 -12.30 15.10
N ILE A 83 -13.48 -12.35 14.85
CA ILE A 83 -12.66 -13.54 15.17
C ILE A 83 -12.17 -13.59 16.62
N GLY A 84 -12.63 -12.66 17.48
CA GLY A 84 -12.37 -12.67 18.92
C GLY A 84 -11.12 -11.92 19.38
N VAL A 85 -10.52 -11.07 18.54
CA VAL A 85 -9.44 -10.17 18.98
C VAL A 85 -10.02 -9.12 19.93
N ASP A 86 -9.34 -8.89 21.05
CA ASP A 86 -9.68 -7.79 21.96
C ASP A 86 -9.56 -6.44 21.22
N PRO A 87 -10.66 -5.69 21.03
CA PRO A 87 -10.64 -4.43 20.28
C PRO A 87 -9.67 -3.41 20.89
N SER A 88 -9.46 -3.46 22.21
CA SER A 88 -8.52 -2.56 22.90
C SER A 88 -7.06 -2.88 22.58
N SER A 89 -6.75 -4.08 22.11
CA SER A 89 -5.40 -4.50 21.71
C SER A 89 -5.03 -4.14 20.26
N ILE A 90 -6.00 -3.74 19.43
CA ILE A 90 -5.77 -3.47 18.00
C ILE A 90 -4.86 -2.25 17.82
N VAL A 91 -3.85 -2.40 16.97
CA VAL A 91 -2.90 -1.35 16.57
C VAL A 91 -2.75 -1.31 15.06
N ALA A 92 -2.40 -0.14 14.51
CA ALA A 92 -2.11 0.05 13.09
C ALA A 92 -0.64 0.42 12.90
N THR A 93 0.01 -0.20 11.92
CA THR A 93 1.37 0.19 11.51
C THR A 93 1.33 1.45 10.63
N PRO A 94 2.42 2.22 10.53
CA PRO A 94 2.51 3.33 9.58
C PRO A 94 2.20 2.90 8.14
N ILE A 95 1.59 3.81 7.38
CA ILE A 95 1.29 3.61 5.94
C ILE A 95 2.60 3.50 5.15
N ARG A 96 2.63 2.63 4.14
CA ARG A 96 3.80 2.37 3.31
C ARG A 96 3.45 2.30 1.83
N GLY A 97 4.19 3.04 1.00
CA GLY A 97 4.22 2.84 -0.45
C GLY A 97 5.27 1.79 -0.82
N ALA A 98 4.84 0.53 -0.97
CA ALA A 98 5.78 -0.58 -1.17
C ALA A 98 6.28 -0.75 -2.62
N HIS A 99 5.59 -0.15 -3.60
CA HIS A 99 5.86 -0.34 -5.03
C HIS A 99 5.96 1.02 -5.74
N PRO A 100 7.09 1.73 -5.61
CA PRO A 100 7.30 2.98 -6.32
C PRO A 100 7.36 2.75 -7.84
N GLY A 101 6.82 3.70 -8.61
CA GLY A 101 6.75 3.65 -10.07
C GLY A 101 6.12 4.91 -10.67
N GLY A 102 5.94 4.91 -12.00
CA GLY A 102 5.20 5.96 -12.71
C GLY A 102 5.94 7.29 -12.96
N THR A 103 7.21 7.41 -12.58
CA THR A 103 8.00 8.63 -12.79
C THR A 103 8.29 8.95 -14.27
N ALA A 104 8.23 7.96 -15.15
CA ALA A 104 8.34 8.10 -16.60
C ALA A 104 7.11 7.48 -17.30
N ALA A 105 5.92 7.73 -16.74
CA ALA A 105 4.66 7.10 -17.15
C ALA A 105 4.45 7.10 -18.68
N MET A 106 4.01 5.94 -19.18
CA MET A 106 3.58 5.77 -20.57
C MET A 106 2.45 6.75 -20.92
N GLY A 107 2.53 7.36 -22.11
CA GLY A 107 1.64 8.43 -22.55
C GLY A 107 2.00 9.82 -22.01
N LYS A 108 3.00 9.93 -21.12
CA LYS A 108 3.53 11.19 -20.61
C LYS A 108 5.00 11.40 -20.97
N VAL A 109 5.85 10.42 -20.68
CA VAL A 109 7.31 10.49 -20.92
C VAL A 109 7.74 9.54 -22.04
N VAL A 110 7.17 8.33 -22.06
CA VAL A 110 7.38 7.34 -23.13
C VAL A 110 6.09 7.03 -23.88
N ASP A 111 6.22 6.59 -25.13
CA ASP A 111 5.12 6.10 -25.94
C ASP A 111 4.79 4.61 -25.66
N ARG A 112 3.89 4.02 -26.45
CA ARG A 112 3.50 2.60 -26.31
C ARG A 112 4.61 1.61 -26.66
N SER A 113 5.65 2.07 -27.37
CA SER A 113 6.86 1.31 -27.69
C SER A 113 7.94 1.49 -26.61
N LEU A 114 7.62 2.24 -25.55
CA LEU A 114 8.52 2.65 -24.46
C LEU A 114 9.63 3.62 -24.93
N GLU A 115 9.47 4.25 -26.08
CA GLU A 115 10.40 5.24 -26.63
C GLU A 115 10.06 6.63 -26.08
N THR A 116 11.07 7.40 -25.69
CA THR A 116 10.91 8.81 -25.31
C THR A 116 10.73 9.70 -26.55
N GLU A 117 10.58 11.01 -26.36
CA GLU A 117 10.64 11.96 -27.48
C GLU A 117 12.02 12.03 -28.16
N ILE A 118 13.08 11.55 -27.47
CA ILE A 118 14.41 11.42 -28.03
C ILE A 118 14.48 10.09 -28.79
N LYS A 119 14.60 10.18 -30.11
CA LYS A 119 14.65 9.02 -30.99
C LYS A 119 15.79 8.06 -30.61
N GLY A 120 15.45 6.78 -30.45
CA GLY A 120 16.36 5.71 -30.07
C GLY A 120 16.62 5.59 -28.57
N LEU A 121 15.96 6.40 -27.73
CA LEU A 121 16.05 6.33 -26.27
C LEU A 121 14.78 5.71 -25.67
N PHE A 122 14.95 4.60 -24.97
CA PHE A 122 13.86 3.80 -24.39
C PHE A 122 13.99 3.65 -22.87
N ILE A 123 12.87 3.50 -22.17
CA ILE A 123 12.83 3.24 -20.72
C ILE A 123 12.00 1.97 -20.46
N ALA A 124 12.54 0.99 -19.74
CA ALA A 124 11.87 -0.30 -19.53
C ALA A 124 11.98 -0.79 -18.08
N ASP A 125 11.53 0.02 -17.13
CA ASP A 125 11.44 -0.31 -15.70
C ASP A 125 10.10 0.14 -15.10
N ALA A 126 9.92 0.03 -13.77
CA ALA A 126 8.66 0.39 -13.09
C ALA A 126 8.24 1.87 -13.26
N SER A 127 9.15 2.75 -13.70
CA SER A 127 8.84 4.16 -13.96
C SER A 127 7.81 4.34 -15.08
N VAL A 128 7.68 3.38 -16.01
CA VAL A 128 6.72 3.50 -17.13
C VAL A 128 5.28 3.15 -16.77
N ILE A 129 5.07 2.55 -15.59
CA ILE A 129 3.75 2.10 -15.12
C ILE A 129 2.93 3.33 -14.73
N ALA A 130 1.96 3.70 -15.57
CA ALA A 130 1.24 4.97 -15.45
C ALA A 130 0.31 5.08 -14.23
N GLN A 131 -0.12 3.97 -13.65
CA GLN A 131 -1.01 3.92 -12.49
C GLN A 131 -0.57 2.82 -11.54
N ALA A 132 -0.78 3.01 -10.23
CA ALA A 132 -0.43 2.02 -9.23
C ALA A 132 -1.08 0.67 -9.57
N PRO A 133 -0.32 -0.43 -9.63
CA PRO A 133 -0.90 -1.76 -9.76
C PRO A 133 -1.62 -2.08 -8.44
N GLY A 134 -2.94 -1.86 -8.46
CA GLY A 134 -3.83 -2.00 -7.29
C GLY A 134 -3.90 -3.42 -6.72
N ASP A 135 -3.51 -4.40 -7.52
CA ASP A 135 -3.46 -5.80 -7.14
C ASP A 135 -2.05 -6.23 -6.67
N PRO A 136 -1.93 -7.35 -5.95
CA PRO A 136 -0.65 -8.02 -5.83
C PRO A 136 -0.14 -8.36 -7.24
N GLN A 137 1.07 -7.91 -7.56
CA GLN A 137 1.74 -8.29 -8.80
C GLN A 137 2.01 -9.80 -8.72
N TYR A 138 1.48 -10.53 -9.71
CA TYR A 138 1.61 -11.99 -9.85
C TYR A 138 2.90 -12.35 -10.58
#